data_AF-A0A2W6WE93-F1
#
_entry.id   AF-A0A2W6WE93-F1
#
_cell.length_a   1.000
_cell.length_b   1.000
_cell.length_c   1.000
_cell.angle_alpha   90.00
_cell.angle_beta   90.00
_cell.angle_gamma   90.00
#
_symmetry.space_group_name_H-M   'P 1'
#
loop_
_entity.id
_entity.type
_entity.pdbx_description
1 polymer ?
#
loop_
_entity_poly.entity_id
_entity_poly.type
_entity_poly.pdbx_seq_one_letter_code
_entity_poly.pdbx_strand_id
1 'polypeptide(L)'
;MMWTETRTQEEVEAWRAAVRRPNDGALARGAASPTANDNAEHWAEALEEIRRNPPARLSIAVRHLPKPAAFREACRALRQRINELAEAGRPVDDALFALHRLAAISSIAAHEQLQITPFADIEQLDLGPDRLGWRQLPLLGERDYQMMELCWGRPTGHASGAALYPHIAVMAAEKLVAVRRAEAAMPKPAAAETDRRHAHASPLRVLSRVSGWFRRDDSRRAAG
;
A
#
# COMPACT_ATOMS: atom_id res chain seq x y z
N MET A 1 8.22 -0.01 -6.55
CA MET A 1 8.10 -1.15 -5.62
C MET A 1 8.83 -0.71 -4.35
N MET A 2 8.21 -0.68 -3.17
CA MET A 2 8.97 -0.41 -1.93
C MET A 2 8.24 -0.93 -0.68
N TRP A 3 8.48 -2.19 -0.29
CA TRP A 3 8.23 -2.66 1.08
C TRP A 3 9.56 -2.91 1.80
N THR A 4 10.01 -1.88 2.47
CA THR A 4 11.04 -0.93 2.00
C THR A 4 12.20 -1.51 1.15
N GLU A 5 12.02 -1.50 -0.19
CA GLU A 5 13.01 -1.79 -1.27
C GLU A 5 13.96 -2.95 -0.96
N THR A 6 13.30 -4.05 -0.57
CA THR A 6 13.51 -5.44 -0.96
C THR A 6 14.93 -5.78 -1.42
N ARG A 7 15.84 -6.24 -0.56
CA ARG A 7 17.26 -6.41 -0.95
C ARG A 7 17.61 -7.73 -1.64
N THR A 8 16.60 -8.16 -2.42
CA THR A 8 16.50 -9.20 -3.46
C THR A 8 16.59 -10.66 -2.99
N GLN A 9 15.67 -11.52 -3.44
CA GLN A 9 16.11 -12.62 -4.28
C GLN A 9 15.37 -12.47 -5.62
N GLU A 10 15.98 -11.72 -6.56
CA GLU A 10 15.38 -10.89 -7.64
C GLU A 10 14.05 -10.19 -7.27
N GLU A 11 14.12 -9.49 -6.14
CA GLU A 11 13.06 -8.76 -5.41
C GLU A 11 11.86 -9.62 -5.05
N VAL A 12 12.27 -10.79 -4.53
CA VAL A 12 11.51 -11.90 -3.95
C VAL A 12 10.42 -12.36 -4.91
N GLU A 13 10.86 -13.00 -6.00
CA GLU A 13 10.75 -12.41 -7.34
C GLU A 13 9.45 -11.73 -7.76
N ALA A 14 9.60 -10.42 -8.03
CA ALA A 14 8.57 -9.41 -8.26
C ALA A 14 7.38 -9.52 -7.29
N TRP A 15 7.72 -9.58 -6.00
CA TRP A 15 6.88 -9.84 -4.83
C TRP A 15 5.89 -11.01 -5.03
N ARG A 16 6.49 -12.11 -5.49
CA ARG A 16 5.91 -13.34 -6.04
C ARG A 16 4.82 -13.08 -7.08
N ALA A 17 5.28 -12.37 -8.12
CA ALA A 17 4.59 -11.90 -9.32
C ALA A 17 3.22 -11.26 -9.04
N ALA A 18 3.28 -10.19 -8.24
CA ALA A 18 2.18 -9.35 -7.74
C ALA A 18 1.01 -10.18 -7.19
N VAL A 19 1.38 -11.19 -6.41
CA VAL A 19 0.48 -12.14 -5.74
C VAL A 19 -0.27 -13.04 -6.75
N ARG A 20 0.51 -13.69 -7.63
CA ARG A 20 0.22 -14.79 -8.59
C ARG A 20 -1.16 -14.75 -9.30
N ARG A 21 -1.45 -14.10 -10.44
CA ARG A 21 -0.83 -13.10 -11.34
C ARG A 21 -2.01 -12.26 -11.86
N PRO A 22 -2.14 -10.95 -11.59
CA PRO A 22 -3.30 -10.19 -12.05
C PRO A 22 -3.13 -9.66 -13.49
N ASN A 23 -3.25 -10.51 -14.54
CA ASN A 23 -3.86 -10.23 -15.88
C ASN A 23 -3.73 -11.39 -16.91
N ASP A 24 -4.80 -11.74 -17.64
CA ASP A 24 -4.75 -12.52 -18.90
C ASP A 24 -4.58 -11.58 -20.13
N GLY A 25 -3.68 -10.57 -20.07
CA GLY A 25 -3.41 -9.74 -21.26
C GLY A 25 -2.66 -8.41 -21.11
N ALA A 26 -2.59 -7.75 -19.95
CA ALA A 26 -2.00 -6.40 -19.86
C ALA A 26 -0.92 -6.26 -18.79
N LEU A 27 0.21 -6.95 -19.01
CA LEU A 27 1.53 -6.31 -18.89
C LEU A 27 2.17 -6.08 -20.27
N ALA A 28 1.42 -6.31 -21.35
CA ALA A 28 1.82 -5.94 -22.70
C ALA A 28 1.57 -4.45 -22.93
N ARG A 29 2.56 -3.62 -22.56
CA ARG A 29 2.76 -2.25 -23.06
C ARG A 29 1.55 -1.29 -22.86
N GLY A 30 1.53 -0.59 -21.73
CA GLY A 30 0.89 0.74 -21.65
C GLY A 30 -0.64 0.82 -21.49
N ALA A 31 -1.23 0.13 -20.50
CA ALA A 31 -2.61 0.39 -20.08
C ALA A 31 -2.69 0.28 -18.54
N ALA A 32 -3.06 1.29 -17.76
CA ALA A 32 -3.56 2.63 -18.03
C ALA A 32 -2.79 3.64 -17.17
N SER A 33 -2.91 4.92 -17.52
CA SER A 33 -2.41 6.10 -16.80
C SER A 33 -2.30 5.89 -15.29
N PRO A 34 -1.27 6.43 -14.60
CA PRO A 34 -1.44 6.75 -13.19
C PRO A 34 -2.78 7.46 -13.10
N THR A 35 -3.74 6.95 -12.32
CA THR A 35 -4.76 7.87 -11.85
C THR A 35 -3.97 8.99 -11.18
N ALA A 36 -4.35 10.24 -11.41
CA ALA A 36 -3.58 11.39 -10.93
C ALA A 36 -3.36 11.39 -9.39
N ASN A 37 -3.97 10.44 -8.67
CA ASN A 37 -3.97 10.28 -7.23
C ASN A 37 -3.28 9.00 -6.68
N ASP A 38 -2.54 8.24 -7.49
CA ASP A 38 -1.71 7.09 -7.02
C ASP A 38 -0.50 7.51 -6.14
N ASN A 39 -0.44 8.78 -5.71
CA ASN A 39 0.52 9.27 -4.74
C ASN A 39 0.24 8.65 -3.35
N ALA A 40 1.28 8.50 -2.52
CA ALA A 40 1.24 7.77 -1.24
C ALA A 40 0.15 8.23 -0.24
N GLU A 41 -0.41 9.43 -0.43
CA GLU A 41 -1.44 10.06 0.39
C GLU A 41 -2.90 9.76 -0.06
N HIS A 42 -3.15 9.49 -1.35
CA HIS A 42 -4.53 9.43 -1.89
C HIS A 42 -4.92 8.07 -2.52
N TRP A 43 -4.10 7.04 -2.33
CA TRP A 43 -4.35 5.70 -2.88
C TRP A 43 -5.68 5.05 -2.48
N ALA A 44 -6.27 5.46 -1.35
CA ALA A 44 -7.58 4.98 -0.92
C ALA A 44 -8.72 5.46 -1.84
N GLU A 45 -8.60 6.66 -2.40
CA GLU A 45 -9.57 7.20 -3.36
C GLU A 45 -9.48 6.45 -4.70
N ALA A 46 -8.25 6.12 -5.12
CA ALA A 46 -8.02 5.27 -6.30
C ALA A 46 -8.68 3.88 -6.18
N LEU A 47 -8.82 3.34 -4.96
CA LEU A 47 -9.53 2.07 -4.73
C LEU A 47 -11.04 2.13 -4.96
N GLU A 48 -11.66 3.29 -4.76
CA GLU A 48 -13.11 3.45 -4.98
C GLU A 48 -13.45 3.40 -6.48
N GLU A 49 -12.59 3.98 -7.32
CA GLU A 49 -12.75 3.96 -8.79
C GLU A 49 -12.67 2.53 -9.35
N ILE A 50 -11.82 1.68 -8.76
CA ILE A 50 -11.60 0.29 -9.20
C ILE A 50 -12.26 -0.74 -8.30
N ARG A 51 -13.24 -0.35 -7.47
CA ARG A 51 -13.85 -1.22 -6.44
C ARG A 51 -14.38 -2.56 -6.97
N ARG A 52 -14.79 -2.59 -8.25
CA ARG A 52 -15.33 -3.77 -8.94
C ARG A 52 -14.29 -4.55 -9.76
N ASN A 53 -13.02 -4.20 -9.67
CA ASN A 53 -11.92 -4.89 -10.37
C ASN A 53 -10.94 -5.45 -9.31
N PRO A 54 -11.17 -6.70 -8.83
CA PRO A 54 -10.33 -7.31 -7.80
C PRO A 54 -8.84 -7.39 -8.19
N PRO A 55 -8.46 -7.74 -9.45
CA PRO A 55 -7.07 -7.68 -9.90
C PRO A 55 -6.42 -6.31 -9.74
N ALA A 56 -7.10 -5.24 -10.15
CA ALA A 56 -6.57 -3.88 -10.03
C ALA A 56 -6.46 -3.44 -8.56
N ARG A 57 -7.48 -3.77 -7.75
CA ARG A 57 -7.50 -3.51 -6.30
C ARG A 57 -6.33 -4.17 -5.57
N LEU A 58 -6.05 -5.43 -5.91
CA LEU A 58 -4.91 -6.17 -5.36
C LEU A 58 -3.58 -5.50 -5.74
N SER A 59 -3.44 -5.07 -7.00
CA SER A 59 -2.24 -4.39 -7.48
C SER A 59 -1.94 -3.10 -6.71
N ILE A 60 -2.96 -2.25 -6.48
CA ILE A 60 -2.79 -1.03 -5.66
C ILE A 60 -2.46 -1.40 -4.21
N ALA A 61 -3.21 -2.31 -3.59
CA ALA A 61 -3.00 -2.68 -2.19
C ALA A 61 -1.57 -3.19 -1.93
N VAL A 62 -1.03 -4.04 -2.81
CA VAL A 62 0.33 -4.59 -2.69
C VAL A 62 1.40 -3.48 -2.72
N ARG A 63 1.20 -2.43 -3.51
CA ARG A 63 2.15 -1.28 -3.58
C ARG A 63 2.21 -0.47 -2.28
N HIS A 64 1.15 -0.52 -1.47
CA HIS A 64 1.05 0.20 -0.20
C HIS A 64 1.27 -0.70 1.02
N LEU A 65 1.69 -1.96 0.81
CA LEU A 65 2.16 -2.76 1.93
C LEU A 65 3.34 -2.04 2.60
N PRO A 66 3.25 -1.94 3.93
CA PRO A 66 2.58 -2.86 4.87
C PRO A 66 1.33 -2.28 5.52
N LYS A 67 0.81 -1.17 4.99
CA LYS A 67 -0.11 -0.34 5.74
C LYS A 67 -1.24 -1.26 6.23
N PRO A 68 -1.71 -1.18 7.48
CA PRO A 68 -2.76 -2.09 7.95
C PRO A 68 -3.99 -2.10 7.04
N ALA A 69 -4.32 -0.95 6.46
CA ALA A 69 -5.34 -0.84 5.43
C ALA A 69 -4.99 -1.62 4.15
N ALA A 70 -3.75 -1.54 3.66
CA ALA A 70 -3.29 -2.28 2.48
C ALA A 70 -3.38 -3.80 2.67
N PHE A 71 -3.04 -4.33 3.85
CA PHE A 71 -3.24 -5.77 4.14
C PHE A 71 -4.71 -6.18 4.07
N ARG A 72 -5.62 -5.39 4.69
CA ARG A 72 -7.07 -5.66 4.63
C ARG A 72 -7.59 -5.66 3.20
N GLU A 73 -7.13 -4.68 2.41
CA GLU A 73 -7.55 -4.50 1.03
C GLU A 73 -7.06 -5.63 0.12
N ALA A 74 -5.80 -6.07 0.29
CA ALA A 74 -5.27 -7.21 -0.43
C ALA A 74 -6.03 -8.51 -0.09
N CYS A 75 -6.32 -8.76 1.19
CA CYS A 75 -7.10 -9.94 1.62
C CYS A 75 -8.54 -9.90 1.08
N ARG A 76 -9.17 -8.72 1.00
CA ARG A 76 -10.50 -8.57 0.42
C ARG A 76 -10.50 -8.86 -1.07
N ALA A 77 -9.53 -8.35 -1.82
CA ALA A 77 -9.38 -8.60 -3.25
C ALA A 77 -9.15 -10.10 -3.54
N LEU A 78 -8.33 -10.78 -2.72
CA LEU A 78 -8.10 -12.22 -2.86
C LEU A 78 -9.34 -13.06 -2.61
N ARG A 79 -10.18 -12.72 -1.62
CA ARG A 79 -11.46 -13.43 -1.41
C ARG A 79 -12.41 -13.31 -2.59
N GLN A 80 -12.50 -12.12 -3.18
CA GLN A 80 -13.29 -11.91 -4.39
C GLN A 80 -12.76 -12.79 -5.52
N ARG A 81 -11.44 -12.82 -5.71
CA ARG A 81 -10.79 -13.67 -6.71
C ARG A 81 -11.02 -15.17 -6.47
N ILE A 82 -10.98 -15.63 -5.23
CA ILE A 82 -11.25 -17.03 -4.87
C ILE A 82 -12.68 -17.41 -5.24
N ASN A 83 -13.67 -16.55 -4.93
CA ASN A 83 -15.05 -16.81 -5.31
C ASN A 83 -15.21 -16.86 -6.84
N GLU A 84 -14.61 -15.92 -7.59
CA GLU A 84 -14.64 -15.94 -9.07
C GLU A 84 -13.98 -17.19 -9.66
N LEU A 85 -12.87 -17.66 -9.07
CA LEU A 85 -12.20 -18.88 -9.48
C LEU A 85 -13.08 -20.10 -9.22
N ALA A 86 -13.71 -20.19 -8.04
CA ALA A 86 -14.58 -21.28 -7.65
C ALA A 86 -15.86 -21.36 -8.50
N GLU A 87 -16.51 -20.22 -8.75
CA GLU A 87 -17.70 -20.14 -9.63
C GLU A 87 -17.37 -20.56 -11.07
N ALA A 88 -16.15 -20.27 -11.53
CA ALA A 88 -15.64 -20.68 -12.84
C ALA A 88 -15.06 -22.12 -12.86
N GLY A 89 -15.10 -22.85 -11.75
CA GLY A 89 -14.54 -24.21 -11.64
C GLY A 89 -13.02 -24.29 -11.82
N ARG A 90 -12.29 -23.20 -11.56
CA ARG A 90 -10.83 -23.12 -11.69
C ARG A 90 -10.13 -23.34 -10.34
N PRO A 91 -8.86 -23.79 -10.34
CA PRO A 91 -8.08 -23.96 -9.11
C PRO A 91 -7.99 -22.68 -8.29
N VAL A 92 -8.18 -22.79 -6.97
CA VAL A 92 -8.15 -21.66 -6.02
C VAL A 92 -6.89 -21.62 -5.16
N ASP A 93 -6.08 -22.69 -5.18
CA ASP A 93 -4.97 -22.92 -4.25
C ASP A 93 -3.96 -21.77 -4.21
N ASP A 94 -3.59 -21.21 -5.37
CA ASP A 94 -2.65 -20.09 -5.44
C ASP A 94 -3.18 -18.82 -4.74
N ALA A 95 -4.46 -18.50 -4.95
CA ALA A 95 -5.10 -17.34 -4.34
C ALA A 95 -5.34 -17.56 -2.83
N LEU A 96 -5.63 -18.80 -2.44
CA LEU A 96 -5.80 -19.17 -1.04
C LEU A 96 -4.47 -19.14 -0.28
N PHE A 97 -3.39 -19.62 -0.90
CA PHE A 97 -2.04 -19.55 -0.34
C PHE A 97 -1.58 -18.09 -0.17
N ALA A 98 -1.86 -17.25 -1.15
CA ALA A 98 -1.62 -15.81 -1.05
C ALA A 98 -2.38 -15.16 0.11
N LEU A 99 -3.65 -15.53 0.32
CA LEU A 99 -4.49 -15.01 1.40
C LEU A 99 -3.92 -15.42 2.77
N HIS A 100 -3.61 -16.71 2.93
CA HIS A 100 -2.95 -17.24 4.13
C HIS A 100 -1.66 -16.48 4.44
N ARG A 101 -0.79 -16.34 3.44
CA ARG A 101 0.53 -15.75 3.62
C ARG A 101 0.47 -14.26 3.98
N LEU A 102 -0.46 -13.49 3.40
CA LEU A 102 -0.66 -12.09 3.79
C LEU A 102 -1.12 -11.96 5.26
N ALA A 103 -2.05 -12.81 5.66
CA ALA A 103 -2.52 -12.86 7.04
C ALA A 103 -1.38 -13.26 7.99
N ALA A 104 -0.56 -14.24 7.61
CA ALA A 104 0.62 -14.67 8.35
C ALA A 104 1.64 -13.54 8.52
N ILE A 105 1.99 -12.83 7.44
CA ILE A 105 2.92 -11.70 7.51
C ILE A 105 2.40 -10.61 8.44
N SER A 106 1.11 -10.26 8.34
CA SER A 106 0.49 -9.24 9.19
C SER A 106 0.46 -9.60 10.68
N SER A 107 0.67 -10.88 11.00
CA SER A 107 0.67 -11.40 12.38
C SER A 107 2.04 -11.43 13.05
N ILE A 108 3.11 -11.09 12.33
CA ILE A 108 4.50 -11.21 12.84
C ILE A 108 4.81 -10.11 13.85
N ALA A 109 4.47 -8.87 13.54
CA ALA A 109 4.86 -7.70 14.31
C ALA A 109 3.88 -6.54 14.07
N ALA A 110 3.97 -5.51 14.91
CA ALA A 110 3.18 -4.28 14.73
C ALA A 110 3.58 -3.54 13.44
N HIS A 111 2.69 -2.70 12.92
CA HIS A 111 2.92 -1.95 11.68
C HIS A 111 4.25 -1.18 11.67
N GLU A 112 4.57 -0.44 12.74
CA GLU A 112 5.81 0.35 12.84
C GLU A 112 7.06 -0.53 12.75
N GLN A 113 7.00 -1.72 13.35
CA GLN A 113 8.08 -2.70 13.35
C GLN A 113 8.25 -3.34 11.97
N LEU A 114 7.14 -3.70 11.35
CA LEU A 114 7.11 -4.14 9.96
C LEU A 114 7.75 -3.07 9.08
N GLN A 115 7.45 -1.77 9.28
CA GLN A 115 7.83 -0.67 8.37
C GLN A 115 9.34 -0.51 8.16
N ILE A 116 10.10 -0.89 9.17
CA ILE A 116 11.56 -0.81 9.21
C ILE A 116 12.24 -2.17 9.01
N THR A 117 11.46 -3.22 8.77
CA THR A 117 11.95 -4.58 8.51
C THR A 117 11.93 -4.84 7.01
N PRO A 118 13.09 -5.03 6.35
CA PRO A 118 13.14 -5.36 4.94
C PRO A 118 12.31 -6.60 4.62
N PHE A 119 11.57 -6.56 3.50
CA PHE A 119 10.73 -7.71 3.13
C PHE A 119 11.51 -9.01 2.94
N ALA A 120 12.75 -8.93 2.47
CA ALA A 120 13.60 -10.09 2.27
C ALA A 120 13.83 -10.88 3.57
N ASP A 121 13.89 -10.19 4.71
CA ASP A 121 14.07 -10.80 6.03
C ASP A 121 12.80 -11.55 6.45
N ILE A 122 11.63 -11.00 6.12
CA ILE A 122 10.33 -11.62 6.38
C ILE A 122 10.14 -12.87 5.51
N GLU A 123 10.60 -12.85 4.25
CA GLU A 123 10.42 -13.99 3.35
C GLU A 123 11.21 -15.23 3.74
N GLN A 124 12.31 -15.06 4.47
CA GLN A 124 13.11 -16.19 4.95
C GLN A 124 12.36 -17.00 6.03
N LEU A 125 11.28 -16.46 6.57
CA LEU A 125 10.47 -17.13 7.58
C LEU A 125 9.59 -18.21 6.93
N ASP A 126 9.60 -19.38 7.55
CA ASP A 126 8.67 -20.44 7.20
C ASP A 126 7.28 -20.12 7.77
N LEU A 127 6.47 -19.49 6.93
CA LEU A 127 5.09 -19.10 7.20
C LEU A 127 4.10 -20.07 6.53
N GLY A 128 4.50 -21.33 6.30
CA GLY A 128 3.66 -22.32 5.64
C GLY A 128 2.41 -22.69 6.46
N PRO A 129 1.30 -23.09 5.80
CA PRO A 129 0.08 -23.54 6.48
C PRO A 129 0.31 -24.71 7.44
N ASP A 130 1.23 -25.62 7.13
CA ASP A 130 1.51 -26.80 7.98
C ASP A 130 2.11 -26.41 9.34
N ARG A 131 2.98 -25.40 9.35
CA ARG A 131 3.68 -24.95 10.54
C ARG A 131 2.87 -23.99 11.38
N LEU A 132 2.19 -23.06 10.72
CA LEU A 132 1.53 -21.93 11.37
C LEU A 132 0.02 -22.17 11.54
N GLY A 133 -0.58 -22.93 10.64
CA GLY A 133 -2.03 -23.03 10.52
C GLY A 133 -2.67 -21.68 10.20
N TRP A 134 -3.95 -21.50 10.51
CA TRP A 134 -4.69 -20.29 10.14
C TRP A 134 -5.62 -19.70 11.20
N ARG A 135 -6.02 -20.44 12.24
CA ARG A 135 -7.04 -19.97 13.19
C ARG A 135 -6.61 -18.80 14.08
N GLN A 136 -5.30 -18.60 14.23
CA GLN A 136 -4.73 -17.48 15.01
C GLN A 136 -4.26 -16.34 14.11
N LEU A 137 -4.49 -16.43 12.80
CA LEU A 137 -4.07 -15.40 11.87
C LEU A 137 -5.08 -14.24 11.86
N PRO A 138 -4.61 -13.01 12.10
CA PRO A 138 -5.45 -11.84 11.92
C PRO A 138 -5.84 -11.75 10.45
N LEU A 139 -6.96 -11.07 10.18
CA LEU A 139 -7.52 -10.87 8.84
C LEU A 139 -8.15 -12.10 8.20
N LEU A 140 -8.09 -13.29 8.79
CA LEU A 140 -8.86 -14.47 8.34
C LEU A 140 -10.12 -14.64 9.19
N GLY A 141 -11.17 -15.20 8.59
CA GLY A 141 -12.43 -15.53 9.26
C GLY A 141 -12.85 -16.98 9.03
N GLU A 142 -13.95 -17.38 9.66
CA GLU A 142 -14.44 -18.76 9.69
C GLU A 142 -14.55 -19.41 8.29
N ARG A 143 -15.06 -18.65 7.31
CA ARG A 143 -15.17 -19.13 5.92
C ARG A 143 -13.81 -19.41 5.28
N ASP A 144 -12.79 -18.62 5.60
CA ASP A 144 -11.44 -18.84 5.08
C ASP A 144 -10.85 -20.12 5.70
N TYR A 145 -11.10 -20.36 7.00
CA TYR A 145 -10.64 -21.57 7.70
C TYR A 145 -11.22 -22.84 7.11
N GLN A 146 -12.52 -22.84 6.82
CA GLN A 146 -13.21 -23.96 6.20
C GLN A 146 -12.65 -24.24 4.80
N MET A 147 -12.36 -23.19 4.02
CA MET A 147 -11.76 -23.33 2.70
C MET A 147 -10.33 -23.89 2.78
N MET A 148 -9.51 -23.38 3.70
CA MET A 148 -8.14 -23.88 3.92
C MET A 148 -8.15 -25.34 4.39
N GLU A 149 -9.07 -25.71 5.29
CA GLU A 149 -9.23 -27.09 5.75
C GLU A 149 -9.69 -28.03 4.62
N LEU A 150 -10.57 -27.56 3.74
CA LEU A 150 -11.03 -28.32 2.59
C LEU A 150 -9.90 -28.54 1.56
N CYS A 151 -9.10 -27.50 1.28
CA CYS A 151 -8.03 -27.56 0.28
C CYS A 151 -6.76 -28.25 0.78
N TRP A 152 -6.39 -28.05 2.04
CA TRP A 152 -5.07 -28.44 2.57
C TRP A 152 -5.16 -29.44 3.73
N GLY A 153 -6.37 -29.80 4.19
CA GLY A 153 -6.56 -30.62 5.37
C GLY A 153 -6.36 -29.84 6.68
N ARG A 154 -6.33 -30.54 7.82
CA ARG A 154 -6.09 -29.88 9.13
C ARG A 154 -4.59 -29.79 9.40
N PRO A 155 -4.08 -28.62 9.83
CA PRO A 155 -2.70 -28.49 10.25
C PRO A 155 -2.53 -29.14 11.63
N THR A 156 -1.29 -29.46 11.99
CA THR A 156 -0.97 -30.08 13.29
C THR A 156 -1.18 -29.12 14.46
N GLY A 157 -1.21 -27.82 14.20
CA GLY A 157 -1.42 -26.79 15.21
C GLY A 157 -1.76 -25.44 14.59
N HIS A 158 -2.00 -24.47 15.47
CA HIS A 158 -2.22 -23.08 15.10
C HIS A 158 -1.33 -22.18 15.95
N ALA A 159 -0.67 -21.23 15.31
CA ALA A 159 0.16 -20.21 15.93
C ALA A 159 0.01 -18.90 15.17
N SER A 160 0.44 -17.79 15.77
CA SER A 160 0.67 -16.53 15.04
C SER A 160 2.14 -16.41 14.64
N GLY A 161 2.42 -15.55 13.67
CA GLY A 161 3.79 -15.19 13.29
C GLY A 161 4.57 -14.62 14.49
N ALA A 162 3.93 -13.79 15.32
CA ALA A 162 4.54 -13.25 16.54
C ALA A 162 4.92 -14.35 17.55
N ALA A 163 4.13 -15.42 17.67
CA ALA A 163 4.43 -16.53 18.56
C ALA A 163 5.61 -17.39 18.06
N LEU A 164 5.71 -17.59 16.75
CA LEU A 164 6.78 -18.41 16.15
C LEU A 164 8.09 -17.63 15.96
N TYR A 165 8.01 -16.33 15.70
CA TYR A 165 9.16 -15.49 15.35
C TYR A 165 9.23 -14.22 16.22
N PRO A 166 9.25 -14.34 17.57
CA PRO A 166 9.22 -13.19 18.47
C PRO A 166 10.45 -12.28 18.31
N HIS A 167 11.58 -12.84 17.88
CA HIS A 167 12.83 -12.11 17.67
C HIS A 167 12.71 -11.01 16.61
N ILE A 168 11.82 -11.16 15.61
CA ILE A 168 11.61 -10.14 14.57
C ILE A 168 11.06 -8.86 15.18
N ALA A 169 10.07 -8.98 16.07
CA ALA A 169 9.50 -7.83 16.77
C ALA A 169 10.52 -7.14 17.69
N VAL A 170 11.37 -7.93 18.37
CA VAL A 170 12.45 -7.40 19.23
C VAL A 170 13.48 -6.62 18.41
N MET A 171 14.02 -7.22 17.35
CA MET A 171 15.00 -6.57 16.47
C MET A 171 14.45 -5.29 15.84
N ALA A 172 13.18 -5.31 15.41
CA ALA A 172 12.53 -4.12 14.87
C ALA A 172 12.35 -3.04 15.95
N ALA A 173 11.93 -3.40 17.16
CA ALA A 173 11.79 -2.44 18.26
C ALA A 173 13.12 -1.74 18.58
N GLU A 174 14.23 -2.50 18.61
CA GLU A 174 15.57 -1.95 18.83
C GLU A 174 15.98 -0.96 17.72
N LYS A 175 15.75 -1.33 16.45
CA LYS A 175 15.98 -0.45 15.30
C LYS A 175 15.16 0.84 15.40
N LEU A 176 13.89 0.74 15.81
CA LEU A 176 13.02 1.91 15.94
C LEU A 176 13.50 2.88 17.02
N VAL A 177 13.98 2.35 18.16
CA VAL A 177 14.60 3.16 19.21
C VAL A 177 15.85 3.86 18.68
N ALA A 178 16.69 3.18 17.91
CA ALA A 178 17.89 3.77 17.32
C ALA A 178 17.55 4.89 16.33
N VAL A 179 16.56 4.69 15.46
CA VAL A 179 16.07 5.71 14.51
C VAL A 179 15.54 6.94 15.25
N ARG A 180 14.66 6.74 16.24
CA ARG A 180 14.10 7.86 17.03
C ARG A 180 15.18 8.65 17.79
N ARG A 181 16.21 7.97 18.29
CA ARG A 181 17.37 8.62 18.92
C ARG A 181 18.18 9.44 17.93
N ALA A 182 18.42 8.91 16.73
CA ALA A 182 19.13 9.63 15.68
C ALA A 182 18.36 10.89 15.24
N GLU A 183 17.04 10.78 15.04
CA GLU A 183 16.16 11.90 14.69
C GLU A 183 16.17 12.99 15.78
N ALA A 184 16.12 12.61 17.06
CA ALA A 184 16.18 13.56 18.17
C ALA A 184 17.55 14.27 18.31
N ALA A 185 18.63 13.64 17.83
CA ALA A 185 19.97 14.20 17.84
C ALA A 185 20.28 15.09 16.63
N MET A 186 19.42 15.12 15.60
CA MET A 186 19.62 16.00 14.45
C MET A 186 19.35 17.46 14.88
N PRO A 187 20.28 18.40 14.63
CA PRO A 187 20.03 19.80 14.90
C PRO A 187 18.83 20.25 14.08
N LYS A 188 17.81 20.80 14.75
CA LYS A 188 16.65 21.40 14.10
C LYS A 188 17.19 22.37 13.04
N PRO A 189 16.76 22.29 11.77
CA PRO A 189 17.29 23.19 10.74
C PRO A 189 17.13 24.61 11.25
N ALA A 190 18.25 25.34 11.32
CA ALA A 190 18.24 26.75 11.68
C ALA A 190 17.19 27.39 10.78
N ALA A 191 16.14 27.94 11.40
CA ALA A 191 15.08 28.63 10.67
C ALA A 191 15.79 29.59 9.72
N ALA A 192 15.65 29.34 8.41
CA ALA A 192 16.28 30.17 7.40
C ALA A 192 15.91 31.62 7.72
N GLU A 193 16.94 32.39 8.06
CA GLU A 193 16.91 33.80 8.41
C GLU A 193 16.22 34.55 7.27
N THR A 194 14.89 34.62 7.33
CA THR A 194 14.05 35.33 6.37
C THR A 194 13.69 36.66 7.00
N ASP A 195 14.69 37.49 7.28
CA ASP A 195 14.44 38.90 7.55
C ASP A 195 15.65 39.77 7.17
N ARG A 196 15.34 40.98 6.70
CA ARG A 196 16.22 42.07 6.26
C ARG A 196 16.76 42.00 4.83
N ARG A 197 15.86 42.26 3.87
CA ARG A 197 16.21 43.06 2.69
C ARG A 197 15.04 43.74 1.97
N HIS A 198 13.96 44.11 2.67
CA HIS A 198 12.95 45.04 2.12
C HIS A 198 12.60 46.13 3.13
N ALA A 199 13.58 46.98 3.44
CA ALA A 199 13.34 48.29 4.03
C ALA A 199 14.08 49.32 3.17
N HIS A 200 13.50 49.68 2.03
CA HIS A 200 13.72 50.96 1.34
C HIS A 200 12.73 51.04 0.17
N ALA A 201 11.63 51.77 0.37
CA ALA A 201 11.11 52.75 -0.60
C ALA A 201 9.70 53.19 -0.21
N SER A 202 9.62 54.36 0.40
CA SER A 202 8.54 55.32 0.17
C SER A 202 9.12 56.70 0.48
N PRO A 203 8.60 57.83 -0.05
CA PRO A 203 7.43 58.00 -0.93
C PRO A 203 7.69 58.94 -2.13
N LEU A 204 6.74 59.04 -3.07
CA LEU A 204 6.10 60.30 -3.53
C LEU A 204 5.49 60.23 -4.95
N ARG A 205 4.32 60.86 -5.04
CA ARG A 205 3.46 61.13 -6.21
C ARG A 205 4.21 61.79 -7.37
N VAL A 206 3.81 61.48 -8.62
CA VAL A 206 3.44 62.47 -9.69
C VAL A 206 2.49 61.79 -10.71
N LEU A 207 1.65 62.63 -11.29
CA LEU A 207 0.43 62.49 -12.08
C LEU A 207 0.53 61.85 -13.48
N SER A 208 -0.67 61.42 -13.93
CA SER A 208 -1.28 61.56 -15.26
C SER A 208 -0.70 60.87 -16.52
N ARG A 209 -1.51 59.99 -17.10
CA ARG A 209 -2.08 60.03 -18.47
C ARG A 209 -2.93 58.76 -18.64
N VAL A 210 -4.26 58.85 -18.61
CA VAL A 210 -5.13 59.08 -19.78
C VAL A 210 -4.69 58.28 -21.00
N SER A 211 -5.34 57.13 -21.22
CA SER A 211 -6.06 56.76 -22.46
C SER A 211 -6.12 55.23 -22.58
N GLY A 212 -7.33 54.67 -22.50
CA GLY A 212 -7.80 53.94 -23.67
C GLY A 212 -8.40 52.55 -23.48
N TRP A 213 -9.73 52.51 -23.61
CA TRP A 213 -10.52 51.53 -24.37
C TRP A 213 -10.85 50.15 -23.74
N PHE A 214 -12.11 50.12 -23.25
CA PHE A 214 -13.16 49.11 -23.44
C PHE A 214 -13.19 47.80 -22.61
N ARG A 215 -13.89 47.89 -21.47
CA ARG A 215 -15.03 47.01 -21.10
C ARG A 215 -16.28 47.61 -21.78
N ARG A 216 -17.34 46.90 -22.19
CA ARG A 216 -18.06 45.82 -21.49
C ARG A 216 -19.15 45.23 -22.41
N ASP A 217 -19.53 44.00 -22.09
CA ASP A 217 -20.90 43.46 -21.99
C ASP A 217 -21.92 43.56 -23.16
N ASP A 218 -22.25 42.36 -23.64
CA ASP A 218 -23.50 41.65 -23.32
C ASP A 218 -24.80 42.01 -24.05
N SER A 219 -25.49 40.91 -24.37
CA SER A 219 -26.94 40.74 -24.47
C SER A 219 -27.69 41.03 -25.80
N ARG A 220 -28.22 39.92 -26.34
CA ARG A 220 -29.66 39.63 -26.63
C ARG A 220 -30.22 39.77 -28.06
N ARG A 221 -30.97 38.70 -28.40
CA ARG A 221 -32.20 38.58 -29.23
C ARG A 221 -31.99 38.64 -30.76
N ALA A 222 -32.80 38.02 -31.61
CA ALA A 222 -33.82 36.98 -31.57
C ALA A 222 -34.22 36.75 -33.05
N ALA A 223 -34.62 35.52 -33.38
CA ALA A 223 -35.75 35.14 -34.24
C ALA A 223 -36.12 35.99 -35.49
N GLY A 224 -36.17 35.31 -36.64
CA GLY A 224 -36.74 35.77 -37.90
C GLY A 224 -36.34 34.86 -39.04
#